data_AF-A0A521HTU6-F1
#
_entry.id   AF-A0A521HTU6-F1
#
_cell.length_a   1.000
_cell.length_b   1.000
_cell.length_c   1.000
_cell.angle_alpha   90.00
_cell.angle_beta   90.00
_cell.angle_gamma   90.00
#
_symmetry.space_group_name_H-M   'P 1'
#
loop_
_entity.id
_entity.type
_entity.pdbx_description
1 polymer ?
#
loop_
_entity_poly.entity_id
_entity_poly.type
_entity_poly.pdbx_seq_one_letter_code
_entity_poly.pdbx_strand_id
1 'polypeptide(L)'
;MCFFDSPVGRCEAVKEMVLLDETQNECACEHGCPPGCACPLAGCFATVSDVSEEMADMLAAKAADAAVAKAAARKMGQAVAA
;
A
#
# COMPACT_ATOMS: atom_id res chain seq x y z
N MET A 1 -28.19 -7.17 -10.19
CA MET A 1 -27.15 -8.06 -9.64
C MET A 1 -25.83 -7.37 -9.87
N CYS A 2 -25.11 -7.02 -8.81
CA CYS A 2 -23.76 -6.48 -8.93
C CYS A 2 -22.82 -7.66 -9.09
N PHE A 3 -22.14 -7.74 -10.23
CA PHE A 3 -21.03 -8.67 -10.40
C PHE A 3 -19.87 -8.13 -9.59
N PHE A 4 -19.34 -8.95 -8.70
CA PHE A 4 -18.10 -8.65 -8.00
C PHE A 4 -16.98 -9.03 -8.96
N ASP A 5 -16.51 -8.06 -9.75
CA ASP A 5 -15.41 -8.23 -10.71
C ASP A 5 -14.02 -8.16 -10.04
N SER A 6 -13.97 -7.98 -8.72
CA SER A 6 -12.72 -8.01 -7.97
C SER A 6 -12.13 -9.44 -7.95
N PRO A 7 -10.86 -9.62 -8.34
CA PRO A 7 -10.19 -10.90 -8.25
C PRO A 7 -10.12 -11.38 -6.79
N VAL A 8 -10.46 -12.64 -6.56
CA VAL A 8 -10.43 -13.26 -5.22
C VAL A 8 -9.46 -14.43 -5.17
N GLY A 9 -8.70 -14.53 -4.10
CA GLY A 9 -7.72 -15.59 -3.84
C GLY A 9 -8.04 -16.33 -2.56
N ARG A 10 -7.63 -17.60 -2.45
CA ARG A 10 -7.71 -18.37 -1.20
C ARG A 10 -6.42 -18.21 -0.42
N CYS A 11 -6.50 -17.64 0.78
CA CYS A 11 -5.34 -17.50 1.66
C CYS A 11 -5.24 -18.70 2.61
N GLU A 12 -4.19 -19.51 2.49
CA GLU A 12 -4.00 -20.68 3.37
C GLU A 12 -3.55 -20.33 4.79
N ALA A 13 -3.05 -19.11 5.03
CA ALA A 13 -2.67 -18.65 6.35
C ALA A 13 -3.89 -18.44 7.27
N VAL A 14 -4.95 -17.86 6.71
CA VAL A 14 -6.21 -17.57 7.44
C VAL A 14 -7.37 -18.47 7.03
N LYS A 15 -7.18 -19.29 5.98
CA LYS A 15 -8.14 -20.26 5.42
C LYS A 15 -9.43 -19.61 4.92
N GLU A 16 -9.34 -18.37 4.47
CA GLU A 16 -10.45 -17.55 3.98
C GLU A 16 -10.20 -17.06 2.55
N MET A 17 -11.27 -16.60 1.90
CA MET A 17 -11.19 -15.89 0.63
C MET A 17 -10.79 -14.45 0.91
N VAL A 18 -9.75 -13.97 0.23
CA VAL A 18 -9.23 -12.60 0.34
C VAL A 18 -9.40 -11.88 -1.00
N LEU A 19 -9.64 -10.58 -0.96
CA LEU A 19 -9.68 -9.75 -2.16
C LEU A 19 -8.25 -9.44 -2.61
N LEU A 20 -8.01 -9.56 -3.91
CA LEU A 20 -6.68 -9.36 -4.52
C LEU A 20 -6.53 -7.98 -5.15
N ASP A 21 -7.62 -7.22 -5.29
CA ASP A 21 -7.57 -5.80 -5.69
C ASP A 21 -7.10 -4.87 -4.56
N GLU A 22 -7.07 -5.37 -3.34
CA GLU A 22 -6.53 -4.67 -2.17
C GLU A 22 -5.00 -4.78 -2.14
N THR A 23 -4.36 -3.88 -1.37
CA THR A 23 -2.93 -4.04 -1.11
C THR A 23 -2.67 -5.16 -0.11
N GLN A 24 -1.48 -5.77 -0.19
CA GLN A 24 -1.06 -6.78 0.78
C GLN A 24 -1.16 -6.28 2.23
N ASN A 25 -0.91 -4.99 2.47
CA ASN A 25 -0.94 -4.41 3.81
C ASN A 25 -2.37 -4.27 4.35
N GLU A 26 -3.34 -3.98 3.49
CA GLU A 26 -4.77 -3.94 3.86
C GLU A 26 -5.27 -5.33 4.21
N CYS A 27 -5.06 -6.30 3.31
CA CYS A 27 -5.41 -7.69 3.57
C CYS A 27 -4.75 -8.22 4.86
N ALA A 28 -3.47 -7.89 5.11
CA ALA A 28 -2.79 -8.28 6.35
C ALA A 28 -3.39 -7.64 7.61
N CYS A 29 -3.87 -6.41 7.52
CA CYS A 29 -4.53 -5.70 8.61
C CYS A 29 -5.90 -6.31 8.92
N GLU A 30 -6.69 -6.60 7.88
CA GLU A 30 -8.05 -7.15 8.02
C GLU A 30 -8.06 -8.58 8.53
N HIS A 31 -7.16 -9.41 8.01
CA HIS A 31 -7.10 -10.84 8.35
C HIS A 31 -6.09 -11.15 9.47
N GLY A 32 -5.38 -10.16 10.00
CA GLY A 32 -4.45 -10.33 11.12
C GLY A 32 -3.27 -11.24 10.78
N CYS A 33 -2.69 -11.07 9.59
CA CYS A 33 -1.55 -11.89 9.16
C CYS A 33 -0.39 -11.81 10.17
N PRO A 34 0.25 -12.94 10.50
CA PRO A 34 1.34 -12.96 11.49
C PRO A 34 2.56 -12.16 10.99
N PRO A 35 3.18 -11.33 11.85
CA PRO A 35 4.32 -10.51 11.46
C PRO A 35 5.52 -11.38 11.07
N GLY A 36 6.14 -11.06 9.93
CA GLY A 36 7.32 -11.78 9.42
C GLY A 36 7.01 -13.07 8.64
N CYS A 37 5.74 -13.37 8.36
CA CYS A 37 5.37 -14.47 7.47
C CYS A 37 5.48 -14.05 6.00
N ALA A 38 6.10 -14.90 5.18
CA ALA A 38 6.09 -14.72 3.74
C ALA A 38 4.67 -15.01 3.21
N CYS A 39 3.99 -13.97 2.73
CA CYS A 39 2.63 -14.13 2.21
C CYS A 39 2.66 -14.99 0.93
N PRO A 40 1.90 -16.11 0.86
CA PRO A 40 1.87 -16.96 -0.33
C PRO A 40 1.26 -16.25 -1.56
N LEU A 41 0.50 -15.18 -1.32
CA LEU A 41 -0.16 -14.37 -2.34
C LEU A 41 0.56 -13.04 -2.60
N ALA A 42 1.82 -12.87 -2.15
CA ALA A 42 2.54 -11.60 -2.21
C ALA A 42 2.67 -10.96 -3.59
N GLY A 43 2.54 -11.75 -4.67
CA GLY A 43 2.53 -11.26 -6.05
C GLY A 43 1.15 -11.14 -6.70
N CYS A 44 0.09 -11.41 -5.95
CA CYS A 44 -1.29 -11.40 -6.45
C CYS A 44 -2.06 -10.14 -6.06
N PHE A 45 -1.59 -9.41 -5.04
CA PHE A 45 -2.22 -8.18 -4.55
C PHE A 45 -1.91 -6.99 -5.44
N ALA A 46 -2.81 -6.00 -5.42
CA ALA A 46 -2.56 -4.72 -6.05
C ALA A 46 -1.39 -3.98 -5.36
N THR A 47 -0.64 -3.23 -6.16
CA THR A 47 0.48 -2.42 -5.64
C THR A 47 0.00 -1.14 -4.96
N VAL A 48 -1.15 -0.65 -5.40
CA VAL A 48 -1.87 0.50 -4.86
C VAL A 48 -3.31 0.07 -4.69
N SER A 49 -3.91 0.37 -3.55
CA SER A 49 -5.36 0.24 -3.37
C SER A 49 -5.97 1.19 -4.39
N ASP A 50 -7.03 0.77 -5.08
CA ASP A 50 -7.68 1.58 -6.10
C ASP A 50 -8.28 2.84 -5.46
N VAL A 51 -7.46 3.86 -5.28
CA VAL A 51 -7.88 5.20 -4.93
C VAL A 51 -8.27 5.81 -6.26
N SER A 52 -9.57 6.08 -6.44
CA SER A 52 -10.16 6.79 -7.59
C SER A 52 -9.17 7.78 -8.23
N GLU A 53 -9.15 7.89 -9.56
CA GLU A 53 -8.22 8.74 -10.33
C GLU A 53 -8.08 10.16 -9.73
N GLU A 54 -9.16 10.71 -9.18
CA GLU A 54 -9.20 12.02 -8.50
C GLU A 54 -8.32 12.10 -7.23
N MET A 55 -8.16 10.98 -6.51
CA MET A 55 -7.32 10.87 -5.32
C MET A 55 -5.85 10.60 -5.67
N ALA A 56 -5.57 9.95 -6.81
CA ALA A 56 -4.21 9.73 -7.27
C ALA A 56 -3.49 11.07 -7.56
N ASP A 57 -4.18 12.02 -8.20
CA ASP A 57 -3.65 13.37 -8.45
C ASP A 57 -3.38 14.13 -7.14
N MET A 58 -4.27 14.03 -6.15
CA MET A 58 -4.08 14.67 -4.84
C MET A 58 -2.95 14.05 -4.02
N LEU A 59 -2.75 12.73 -4.09
CA LEU A 59 -1.62 12.06 -3.44
C LEU A 59 -0.29 12.36 -4.14
N ALA A 60 -0.27 12.44 -5.47
CA ALA A 60 0.91 12.86 -6.23
C ALA A 60 1.35 14.28 -5.88
N ALA A 61 0.39 15.21 -5.74
CA ALA A 61 0.66 16.57 -5.27
C ALA A 61 1.27 16.57 -3.86
N LYS A 62 0.67 15.84 -2.90
CA LYS A 62 1.20 15.76 -1.52
C LYS A 62 2.53 15.04 -1.41
N ALA A 63 2.82 14.05 -2.25
CA ALA A 63 4.10 13.36 -2.27
C ALA A 63 5.24 14.28 -2.76
N ALA A 64 4.96 15.17 -3.72
CA ALA A 64 5.90 16.20 -4.14
C ALA A 64 6.18 17.19 -3.01
N ASP A 65 5.16 17.63 -2.28
CA ASP A 65 5.31 18.50 -1.10
C ASP A 65 6.14 17.82 0.01
N ALA A 66 5.89 16.53 0.28
CA ALA A 66 6.64 15.76 1.27
C ALA A 66 8.10 15.53 0.85
N ALA A 67 8.37 15.34 -0.44
CA ALA A 67 9.72 15.23 -0.98
C ALA A 67 10.49 16.56 -0.87
N VAL A 68 9.83 17.69 -1.13
CA VAL A 68 10.41 19.04 -0.96
C VAL A 68 10.72 19.31 0.52
N ALA A 69 9.83 18.95 1.44
CA ALA A 69 10.08 19.07 2.88
C ALA A 69 11.26 18.20 3.35
N LYS A 70 11.37 16.96 2.87
CA LYS A 70 12.52 16.07 3.17
C LYS A 70 13.83 16.61 2.58
N ALA A 71 13.80 17.22 1.39
CA ALA A 71 14.97 17.83 0.77
C ALA A 71 15.45 19.08 1.53
N ALA A 72 14.52 19.92 1.99
CA ALA A 72 14.81 21.09 2.82
C ALA A 72 15.44 20.69 4.17
N ALA A 73 14.90 19.66 4.83
CA ALA A 73 15.44 19.15 6.10
C ALA A 73 16.87 18.59 5.95
N ARG A 74 17.18 17.90 4.84
CA ARG A 74 18.55 17.42 4.54
C ARG A 74 19.55 18.56 4.36
N LYS A 75 19.13 19.68 3.76
CA LYS A 75 19.99 20.84 3.50
C LYS A 75 20.41 21.56 4.79
N MET A 76 19.56 21.55 5.83
CA MET A 76 19.88 22.09 7.16
C MET A 76 20.82 21.16 7.96
N GLY A 77 20.68 19.84 7.83
CA GLY A 77 21.57 18.87 8.50
C GLY A 77 23.00 18.83 7.93
N GLN A 78 23.18 19.22 6.65
CA GLN A 78 24.49 19.23 6.00
C GLN A 78 25.29 20.52 6.27
N ALA A 79 24.64 21.60 6.72
CA ALA A 79 25.29 22.88 7.00
C ALA A 79 25.86 23.00 8.44
N VAL A 80 25.53 22.08 9.34
CA VAL A 80 26.03 22.05 10.74
C VAL A 80 27.22 21.11 10.94
N ALA A 81 27.67 20.44 9.87
CA ALA A 81 28.78 19.49 9.88
C ALA A 81 30.02 19.97 9.07
N ALA A 82 30.09 21.26 8.72
CA ALA A 82 31.21 21.87 8.02
C ALA A 82 31.84 22.99 8.86
#